data_AF-A0A7V2EXT4-F1
#
_entry.id   AF-A0A7V2EXT4-F1
#
_cell.length_a   1.000
_cell.length_b   1.000
_cell.length_c   1.000
_cell.angle_alpha   90.00
_cell.angle_beta   90.00
_cell.angle_gamma   90.00
#
_symmetry.space_group_name_H-M   'P 1'
#
loop_
_entity.id
_entity.type
_entity.pdbx_description
1 polymer ?
#
loop_
_entity_poly.entity_id
_entity_poly.type
_entity_poly.pdbx_seq_one_letter_code
_entity_poly.pdbx_strand_id
1 'polypeptide(L)' 'KYTIERAASFEGKTVSKFILASALASAEQTIHEHETMTLSKRDAVTFFNALSKPVKFNAKLLAALENHDQRVVSK' A
#
# COMPACT_ATOMS: atom_id res chain seq x y z
N LYS A 1 -29.91 -11.01 1.21
CA LYS A 1 -29.75 -12.43 1.61
C LYS A 1 -29.75 -13.35 0.38
N TYR A 2 -30.81 -13.35 -0.44
CA TYR A 2 -30.88 -14.15 -1.67
C TYR A 2 -29.66 -14.02 -2.61
N THR A 3 -29.13 -12.81 -2.84
CA THR A 3 -27.95 -12.61 -3.71
C THR A 3 -26.71 -13.35 -3.20
N ILE A 4 -26.49 -13.36 -1.89
CA ILE A 4 -25.35 -14.05 -1.25
C ILE A 4 -25.55 -15.56 -1.31
N GLU A 5 -26.77 -16.04 -1.03
CA GLU A 5 -27.13 -17.46 -1.14
C GLU A 5 -26.96 -17.98 -2.58
N ARG A 6 -27.40 -17.19 -3.56
CA ARG A 6 -27.25 -17.53 -4.98
C ARG A 6 -25.79 -17.55 -5.41
N ALA A 7 -24.98 -16.58 -4.99
CA ALA A 7 -23.55 -16.55 -5.27
C ALA A 7 -22.81 -17.73 -4.60
N ALA A 8 -23.14 -18.02 -3.34
CA ALA A 8 -22.61 -19.18 -2.62
C ALA A 8 -22.98 -20.49 -3.34
N SER A 9 -24.21 -20.62 -3.84
CA SER A 9 -24.66 -21.76 -4.64
C SER A 9 -23.88 -21.89 -5.96
N PHE A 10 -23.58 -20.78 -6.64
CA PHE A 10 -22.80 -20.81 -7.89
C PHE A 10 -21.36 -21.29 -7.66
N GLU A 11 -20.78 -20.98 -6.50
CA GLU A 11 -19.45 -21.45 -6.11
C GLU A 11 -19.47 -22.82 -5.39
N GLY A 12 -20.64 -23.44 -5.22
CA GLY A 12 -20.76 -24.70 -4.47
C GLY A 12 -20.37 -24.60 -3.00
N LYS A 13 -20.49 -23.41 -2.40
CA LYS A 13 -20.10 -23.10 -1.01
C LYS A 13 -21.34 -22.87 -0.15
N THR A 14 -21.22 -23.12 1.15
CA THR A 14 -22.20 -22.60 2.12
C THR A 14 -22.12 -21.08 2.18
N VAL A 15 -23.21 -20.44 2.60
CA VAL A 15 -23.27 -18.97 2.76
C VAL A 15 -22.14 -18.46 3.66
N SER A 16 -21.88 -19.12 4.80
CA SER A 16 -20.77 -18.72 5.69
C SER A 16 -19.41 -18.82 5.01
N LYS A 17 -19.14 -19.90 4.25
CA LYS A 17 -17.86 -20.06 3.54
C LYS A 17 -17.70 -19.04 2.43
N PHE A 18 -18.78 -18.69 1.75
CA PHE A 18 -18.78 -17.64 0.74
C PHE A 18 -18.51 -16.26 1.35
N ILE A 19 -19.17 -15.92 2.47
CA ILE A 19 -18.96 -14.65 3.17
C ILE A 19 -17.51 -14.54 3.66
N LEU A 20 -16.97 -15.59 4.28
CA LEU A 20 -15.60 -15.59 4.78
C LEU A 20 -14.58 -15.41 3.65
N ALA A 21 -14.75 -16.13 2.53
CA ALA A 21 -13.87 -15.98 1.37
C ALA A 21 -13.95 -14.58 0.75
N SER A 22 -15.15 -14.01 0.67
CA SER A 22 -15.37 -12.66 0.15
C SER A 22 -14.72 -11.60 1.04
N ALA A 23 -14.88 -11.74 2.36
CA ALA A 23 -14.26 -10.83 3.33
C ALA A 23 -12.72 -10.90 3.28
N LEU A 24 -12.16 -12.11 3.17
CA LEU A 24 -10.72 -12.30 3.04
C LEU A 24 -10.18 -11.65 1.75
N ALA A 25 -10.80 -11.92 0.60
CA ALA A 25 -10.40 -11.33 -0.68
C ALA A 25 -10.48 -9.80 -0.65
N SER A 26 -11.52 -9.24 -0.01
CA SER A 26 -11.64 -7.80 0.17
C SER A 26 -10.55 -7.23 1.06
N ALA A 27 -10.14 -7.95 2.12
CA ALA A 27 -9.05 -7.53 2.99
C ALA A 27 -7.71 -7.55 2.24
N GLU A 28 -7.43 -8.62 1.50
CA GLU A 28 -6.23 -8.75 0.67
C GLU A 28 -6.15 -7.61 -0.37
N GLN A 29 -7.25 -7.32 -1.06
CA GLN A 29 -7.32 -6.21 -2.01
C GLN A 29 -7.06 -4.86 -1.33
N THR A 30 -7.64 -4.62 -0.15
CA THR A 30 -7.47 -3.37 0.59
C THR A 30 -6.02 -3.18 1.02
N ILE A 31 -5.36 -4.25 1.50
CA ILE A 31 -3.94 -4.21 1.86
C ILE A 31 -3.10 -3.92 0.62
N HIS A 32 -3.35 -4.64 -0.49
CA HIS A 32 -2.61 -4.46 -1.72
C HIS A 32 -2.71 -3.04 -2.27
N GLU A 33 -3.91 -2.45 -2.28
CA GLU A 33 -4.15 -1.07 -2.71
C GLU A 33 -3.44 -0.03 -1.83
N HIS A 34 -3.27 -0.32 -0.54
CA HIS A 34 -2.60 0.59 0.38
C HIS A 34 -1.06 0.47 0.32
N GLU A 35 -0.55 -0.75 0.10
CA GLU A 35 0.89 -1.03 0.07
C GLU A 35 1.52 -0.84 -1.32
N THR A 36 0.70 -0.86 -2.38
CA THR A 36 1.19 -0.76 -3.76
C THR A 36 0.87 0.58 -4.38
N MET A 37 1.90 1.33 -4.78
CA MET A 37 1.73 2.53 -5.59
C MET A 37 1.86 2.19 -7.09
N THR A 38 0.75 2.27 -7.82
CA THR A 38 0.77 2.16 -9.29
C THR A 38 1.13 3.51 -9.89
N LEU A 39 2.28 3.59 -10.56
CA LEU A 39 2.74 4.82 -11.21
C LEU A 39 2.30 4.88 -12.68
N SER A 40 1.96 6.09 -13.14
CA SER A 40 1.84 6.34 -14.58
C SER A 40 3.20 6.14 -15.26
N LYS A 41 3.22 5.93 -16.59
CA LYS A 41 4.49 5.80 -17.33
C LYS A 41 5.43 6.99 -17.10
N ARG A 42 4.88 8.21 -17.06
CA ARG A 42 5.66 9.44 -16.81
C ARG A 42 6.27 9.44 -15.42
N ASP A 43 5.48 9.08 -14.42
CA ASP A 43 5.91 9.12 -13.02
C ASP A 43 6.88 7.97 -12.72
N ALA A 44 6.71 6.81 -13.35
CA ALA A 44 7.67 5.71 -13.30
C ALA A 44 9.04 6.14 -13.84
N VAL A 45 9.09 6.77 -15.02
CA VAL A 45 10.35 7.30 -15.59
C VAL A 45 10.99 8.34 -14.65
N THR A 46 10.18 9.23 -14.07
CA THR A 46 10.66 10.24 -13.12
C THR A 46 11.25 9.59 -11.86
N PHE A 47 10.56 8.59 -11.32
CA PHE A 47 11.00 7.83 -10.16
C PHE A 47 12.33 7.09 -10.42
N PHE A 48 12.43 6.35 -11.53
CA PHE A 48 13.67 5.67 -11.91
C PHE A 48 14.84 6.64 -12.11
N ASN A 49 14.60 7.76 -12.80
CA ASN A 49 15.62 8.80 -12.97
C ASN A 49 16.08 9.41 -11.63
N ALA A 50 15.20 9.49 -10.63
CA ALA A 50 15.57 9.95 -9.30
C ALA A 50 16.44 8.92 -8.56
N LEU A 51 16.16 7.62 -8.71
CA LEU A 51 16.97 6.55 -8.12
C LEU A 51 18.40 6.49 -8.70
N SER A 52 18.57 6.78 -9.99
CA SER A 52 19.87 6.71 -10.65
C SER A 52 20.78 7.92 -10.41
N LYS A 53 20.25 9.02 -9.86
CA LYS A 53 21.01 10.27 -9.66
C LYS A 53 21.47 10.39 -8.22
N PRO A 54 22.69 10.91 -7.97
CA PRO A 54 23.12 11.24 -6.62
C PRO A 54 22.22 12.34 -6.05
N VAL A 55 21.64 12.09 -4.88
CA VAL A 55 20.73 13.02 -4.21
C VAL A 55 21.54 14.10 -3.50
N LYS A 56 21.25 15.37 -3.78
CA LYS A 56 21.71 16.50 -2.97
C LYS A 56 20.56 16.96 -2.09
N PHE A 57 20.70 16.80 -0.77
CA PHE A 57 19.70 17.29 0.17
C PHE A 57 19.67 18.81 0.20
N ASN A 58 18.48 19.38 0.30
CA ASN A 58 18.33 20.83 0.45
C ASN A 58 18.61 21.26 1.90
N ALA A 59 18.83 22.55 2.12
CA ALA A 59 19.14 23.09 3.44
C ALA A 59 18.06 22.77 4.50
N LYS A 60 16.79 22.73 4.10
CA LYS A 60 15.67 22.42 5.02
C LYS A 60 15.70 20.97 5.49
N LEU A 61 15.98 20.02 4.59
CA LEU A 61 16.08 18.61 4.92
C LEU A 61 17.31 18.33 5.78
N LEU A 62 18.46 18.97 5.50
CA LEU A 62 19.66 18.87 6.33
C LEU A 62 19.39 19.36 7.76
N ALA A 63 18.76 20.52 7.92
CA ALA A 63 18.38 21.02 9.24
C ALA A 63 17.39 20.08 9.96
N ALA A 64 16.45 19.46 9.24
CA ALA A 64 15.53 18.49 9.84
C ALA A 64 16.26 17.22 10.32
N LEU A 65 17.24 16.72 9.57
CA LEU A 65 18.08 15.59 9.98
C LEU A 65 18.91 15.93 11.22
N GLU A 66 19.55 17.09 11.26
CA GLU A 66 20.33 17.54 12.44
C GLU A 66 19.45 17.65 13.71
N ASN A 67 18.25 18.20 13.57
CA ASN A 67 17.28 18.26 14.67
C ASN A 67 16.83 16.86 15.12
N HIS A 68 16.68 15.91 14.21
CA HIS A 68 16.33 14.53 14.55
C HIS A 68 17.45 13.86 15.35
N ASP A 69 18.70 13.99 14.91
CA ASP A 69 19.86 13.39 15.57
C ASP A 69 20.03 13.91 17.00
N GLN A 70 19.85 15.23 17.20
CA GLN A 70 19.89 15.84 18.53
C GLN A 70 18.78 15.33 19.47
N ARG A 71 17.63 14.92 18.94
CA ARG A 71 16.46 14.51 19.74
C ARG A 71 16.40 13.01 20.00
N VAL A 72 16.92 12.20 19.08
CA VAL A 72 16.81 10.74 19.13
C VAL A 72 18.05 10.08 19.72
N VAL A 73 19.24 10.70 19.60
CA VAL A 73 20.49 10.17 20.18
C VAL A 73 20.64 10.55 21.67
N SER A 74 19.85 11.50 22.20
CA SER A 74 19.86 11.86 23.63
C SER A 74 18.95 10.97 24.52
N LYS A 75 18.90 9.66 24.28
CA LYS A 75 18.26 8.71 25.20
C LYS A 75 19.16 7.54 25.53
#